data_AF-C0E246-F1
#
_entry.id   AF-C0E246-F1
#
_cell.length_a   1.000
_cell.length_b   1.000
_cell.length_c   1.000
_cell.angle_alpha   90.00
_cell.angle_beta   90.00
_cell.angle_gamma   90.00
#
_symmetry.space_group_name_H-M   'P 1'
#
loop_
_entity.id
_entity.type
_entity.pdbx_description
1 polymer ?
#
loop_
_entity_poly.entity_id
_entity_poly.type
_entity_poly.pdbx_seq_one_letter_code
_entity_poly.pdbx_strand_id
1 'polypeptide(L)'
;MDDYLLHELGRSLYSLERNGAGLEELLTFHRGSSTDIPGRAVCCSKPPVNLTVLDLLVQTEGLLSFWASEVLACGDGVVGPVPDGIAATAAWLQRYLDVADGMPWGEMMAEEVIAQARMVASVVEPDSESEEPAPPEWATCQVAASWAKQAGVQVSRTTVYRWAQAGKAATTKGDDGGMLVRLDDVLARAGAMRGAVSFGVGQVLV
;
A
#
# COMPACT_ATOMS: atom_id res chain seq x y z
N MET A 1 3.92 -10.41 28.58
CA MET A 1 4.09 -9.28 27.64
C MET A 1 3.15 -8.14 28.10
N ASP A 2 3.21 -6.92 27.55
CA ASP A 2 2.21 -5.89 27.89
C ASP A 2 0.93 -6.04 27.03
N ASP A 3 -0.19 -5.48 27.51
CA ASP A 3 -1.51 -5.62 26.86
C ASP A 3 -1.54 -5.04 25.44
N TYR A 4 -0.73 -4.00 25.18
CA TYR A 4 -0.65 -3.36 23.87
C TYR A 4 0.04 -4.29 22.86
N LEU A 5 1.18 -4.86 23.23
CA LEU A 5 1.94 -5.75 22.37
C LEU A 5 1.20 -7.08 22.12
N LEU A 6 0.47 -7.58 23.13
CA LEU A 6 -0.44 -8.73 22.96
C LEU A 6 -1.55 -8.43 21.95
N HIS A 7 -2.16 -7.24 22.03
CA HIS A 7 -3.17 -6.80 21.07
C HIS A 7 -2.61 -6.67 19.64
N GLU A 8 -1.45 -6.03 19.50
CA GLU A 8 -0.76 -5.85 18.22
C GLU A 8 -0.31 -7.20 17.60
N LEU A 9 0.11 -8.15 18.42
CA LEU A 9 0.40 -9.52 17.97
C LEU A 9 -0.85 -10.19 17.42
N GLY A 10 -1.97 -10.15 18.16
CA GLY A 10 -3.24 -10.71 17.69
C GLY A 10 -3.69 -10.09 16.37
N ARG A 11 -3.59 -8.76 16.25
CA ARG A 11 -3.91 -8.03 15.01
C ARG A 11 -2.97 -8.42 13.85
N SER A 12 -1.69 -8.59 14.12
CA SER A 12 -0.69 -8.96 13.11
C SER A 12 -0.86 -10.39 12.62
N LEU A 13 -1.20 -11.34 13.50
CA LEU A 13 -1.55 -12.70 13.09
C LEU A 13 -2.83 -12.74 12.26
N TYR A 14 -3.83 -11.94 12.60
CA TYR A 14 -5.04 -11.80 11.78
C TYR A 14 -4.71 -11.21 10.39
N SER A 15 -3.79 -10.24 10.32
CA SER A 15 -3.30 -9.71 9.04
C SER A 15 -2.61 -10.79 8.20
N LEU A 16 -1.75 -11.62 8.81
CA LEU A 16 -1.10 -12.74 8.14
C LEU A 16 -2.08 -13.82 7.70
N GLU A 17 -3.10 -14.13 8.50
CA GLU A 17 -4.19 -15.03 8.13
C GLU A 17 -4.90 -14.57 6.85
N ARG A 18 -5.22 -13.27 6.77
CA ARG A 18 -5.87 -12.66 5.61
C ARG A 18 -4.96 -12.57 4.38
N ASN A 19 -3.71 -12.18 4.57
CA ASN A 19 -2.79 -11.84 3.48
C ASN A 19 -1.98 -13.04 2.97
N GLY A 20 -1.95 -14.16 3.69
CA GLY A 20 -1.17 -15.35 3.32
C GLY A 20 -1.48 -15.86 1.90
N ALA A 21 -2.77 -15.95 1.53
CA ALA A 21 -3.18 -16.36 0.20
C ALA A 21 -2.80 -15.33 -0.89
N GLY A 22 -2.85 -14.03 -0.57
CA GLY A 22 -2.45 -12.97 -1.49
C GLY A 22 -0.94 -13.01 -1.80
N LEU A 23 -0.12 -13.40 -0.81
CA LEU A 23 1.31 -13.58 -1.02
C LEU A 23 1.62 -14.75 -1.98
N GLU A 24 0.89 -15.86 -1.86
CA GLU A 24 0.96 -16.99 -2.80
C GLU A 24 0.46 -16.60 -4.20
N GLU A 25 -0.63 -15.83 -4.30
CA GLU A 25 -1.18 -15.35 -5.57
C GLU A 25 -0.18 -14.49 -6.33
N LEU A 26 0.63 -13.68 -5.64
CA LEU A 26 1.69 -12.87 -6.26
C LEU A 26 2.80 -13.72 -6.92
N LEU A 27 2.96 -14.99 -6.53
CA LEU A 27 3.86 -15.93 -7.22
C LEU A 27 3.22 -16.48 -8.51
N THR A 28 1.90 -16.43 -8.63
CA THR A 28 1.18 -16.87 -9.83
C THR A 28 1.00 -15.73 -10.81
N PHE A 29 1.52 -15.89 -12.03
CA PHE A 29 1.36 -14.88 -13.07
C PHE A 29 -0.08 -14.84 -13.61
N HIS A 30 -0.79 -13.74 -13.39
CA HIS A 30 -2.05 -13.45 -14.08
C HIS A 30 -1.73 -12.82 -15.42
N ARG A 31 -1.86 -13.59 -16.51
CA ARG A 31 -1.85 -13.05 -17.87
C ARG A 31 -3.08 -12.16 -18.01
N GLY A 32 -2.91 -10.85 -17.81
CA GLY A 32 -3.91 -9.86 -18.19
C GLY A 32 -4.36 -10.16 -19.61
N SER A 33 -5.68 -10.22 -19.83
CA SER A 33 -6.33 -10.49 -21.10
C SER A 33 -5.73 -9.61 -22.20
N SER A 34 -4.69 -10.13 -22.86
CA SER A 34 -4.08 -9.50 -24.02
C SER A 34 -4.99 -9.88 -25.16
N THR A 35 -5.77 -8.91 -25.61
CA THR A 35 -6.58 -9.00 -26.83
C THR A 35 -5.77 -9.69 -27.92
N ASP A 36 -6.30 -10.84 -28.37
CA ASP A 36 -5.75 -11.73 -29.38
C ASP A 36 -5.15 -10.97 -30.57
N ILE A 37 -3.86 -11.16 -30.80
CA ILE A 37 -3.28 -11.06 -32.15
C ILE A 37 -3.25 -12.50 -32.68
N PRO A 38 -4.13 -12.90 -33.62
CA PRO A 38 -4.14 -14.25 -34.15
C PRO A 38 -2.86 -14.49 -34.97
N GLY A 39 -2.13 -15.56 -34.67
CA GLY A 39 -1.12 -16.11 -35.59
C GLY A 39 0.29 -16.32 -35.05
N ARG A 40 0.58 -16.09 -33.76
CA ARG A 40 1.90 -16.41 -33.19
C ARG A 40 1.78 -17.42 -32.06
N ALA A 41 2.12 -18.67 -32.34
CA ALA A 41 2.44 -19.65 -31.31
C ALA A 41 3.73 -19.17 -30.62
N VAL A 42 3.59 -18.40 -29.54
CA VAL A 42 4.69 -18.02 -28.67
C VAL A 42 4.87 -19.17 -27.69
N CYS A 43 6.05 -19.77 -27.66
CA CYS A 43 6.43 -20.72 -26.61
C CYS A 43 6.21 -20.05 -25.25
N CYS A 44 5.12 -20.41 -24.55
CA CYS A 44 4.73 -19.78 -23.30
C CYS A 44 5.53 -20.41 -22.16
N SER A 45 6.82 -20.12 -22.07
CA SER A 45 7.54 -20.28 -20.80
C SER A 45 6.81 -19.40 -19.77
N LYS A 46 6.43 -19.97 -18.62
CA LYS A 46 5.94 -19.18 -17.49
C LYS A 46 6.98 -18.09 -17.21
N PRO A 47 6.58 -16.82 -17.04
CA PRO A 47 7.52 -15.76 -16.68
C PRO A 47 8.25 -16.12 -15.38
N PRO A 48 9.47 -15.62 -15.18
CA PRO A 48 10.26 -15.93 -14.00
C PRO A 48 9.50 -15.52 -12.73
N VAL A 49 9.54 -16.39 -11.73
CA VAL A 49 8.97 -16.15 -10.40
C VAL A 49 9.63 -14.92 -9.79
N ASN A 50 8.85 -14.08 -9.12
CA ASN A 50 9.41 -12.97 -8.36
C ASN A 50 10.13 -13.52 -7.11
N LEU A 51 11.46 -13.59 -7.18
CA LEU A 51 12.28 -14.19 -6.12
C LEU A 51 12.14 -13.45 -4.78
N THR A 52 11.91 -12.14 -4.77
CA THR A 52 11.78 -11.40 -3.50
C THR A 52 10.47 -11.74 -2.79
N VAL A 53 9.38 -11.99 -3.54
CA VAL A 53 8.10 -12.45 -2.99
C VAL A 53 8.23 -13.89 -2.49
N LEU A 54 8.95 -14.74 -3.22
CA LEU A 54 9.21 -16.11 -2.81
C LEU A 54 10.04 -16.17 -1.52
N ASP A 55 11.10 -15.37 -1.43
CA ASP A 55 11.94 -15.27 -0.23
C ASP A 55 11.10 -14.80 0.97
N LEU A 56 10.23 -13.80 0.78
CA LEU A 56 9.33 -13.31 1.82
C LEU A 56 8.34 -14.39 2.28
N LEU A 57 7.80 -15.18 1.35
CA LEU A 57 6.91 -16.30 1.66
C LEU A 57 7.63 -17.34 2.53
N VAL A 58 8.80 -17.81 2.08
CA VAL A 58 9.60 -18.84 2.79
C VAL A 58 10.02 -18.35 4.17
N GLN A 59 10.43 -17.08 4.29
CA GLN A 59 10.77 -16.48 5.59
C GLN A 59 9.56 -16.41 6.52
N THR A 60 8.39 -16.03 6.00
CA THR A 60 7.16 -15.96 6.79
C THR A 60 6.73 -17.34 7.29
N GLU A 61 6.74 -18.35 6.42
CA GLU A 61 6.44 -19.74 6.80
C GLU A 61 7.41 -20.27 7.84
N GLY A 62 8.72 -20.04 7.65
CA GLY A 62 9.76 -20.47 8.59
C GLY A 62 9.59 -19.83 9.96
N LEU A 63 9.30 -18.52 10.01
CA LEU A 63 9.09 -17.78 11.25
C LEU A 63 7.85 -18.30 12.00
N LEU A 64 6.71 -18.44 11.32
CA LEU A 64 5.48 -18.93 11.96
C LEU A 64 5.63 -20.39 12.41
N SER A 65 6.32 -21.22 11.63
CA SER A 65 6.59 -22.62 11.99
C SER A 65 7.50 -22.73 13.22
N PHE A 66 8.51 -21.86 13.33
CA PHE A 66 9.38 -21.78 14.50
C PHE A 66 8.57 -21.43 15.75
N TRP A 67 7.79 -20.35 15.71
CA TRP A 67 6.99 -19.93 16.86
C TRP A 67 5.87 -20.91 17.22
N ALA A 68 5.23 -21.53 16.23
CA ALA A 68 4.27 -22.59 16.47
C ALA A 68 4.91 -23.81 17.16
N SER A 69 6.17 -24.10 16.87
CA SER A 69 6.93 -25.17 17.54
C SER A 69 7.23 -24.81 19.00
N GLU A 70 7.59 -23.56 19.30
CA GLU A 70 7.81 -23.10 20.69
C GLU A 70 6.51 -23.15 21.51
N VAL A 71 5.39 -22.69 20.94
CA VAL A 71 4.06 -22.81 21.56
C VAL A 71 3.70 -24.28 21.80
N LEU A 72 3.90 -25.14 20.80
CA LEU A 72 3.60 -26.58 20.93
C LEU A 72 4.45 -27.25 22.02
N ALA A 73 5.72 -26.87 22.17
CA ALA A 73 6.64 -27.41 23.17
C ALA A 73 6.21 -27.09 24.62
N CYS A 74 5.38 -26.06 24.83
CA CYS A 74 4.88 -25.69 26.16
C CYS A 74 3.83 -26.67 26.71
N GLY A 75 3.30 -27.59 25.88
CA GLY A 75 2.79 -28.90 26.29
C GLY A 75 1.43 -28.96 27.00
N ASP A 76 0.95 -27.89 27.63
CA ASP A 76 -0.32 -27.91 28.35
C ASP A 76 -1.40 -27.16 27.56
N GLY A 77 -2.43 -27.88 27.11
CA GLY A 77 -3.63 -27.31 26.47
C GLY A 77 -3.55 -27.05 24.95
N VAL A 78 -2.39 -27.25 24.33
CA VAL A 78 -2.23 -27.13 22.87
C VAL A 78 -2.76 -28.38 22.16
N VAL A 79 -3.78 -28.22 21.33
CA VAL A 79 -4.46 -29.32 20.63
C VAL A 79 -4.12 -29.35 19.14
N GLY A 80 -3.69 -30.54 18.69
CA GLY A 80 -3.54 -30.90 17.28
C GLY A 80 -2.19 -30.51 16.68
N PRO A 81 -1.88 -31.05 15.48
CA PRO A 81 -0.65 -30.68 14.77
C PRO A 81 -0.69 -29.19 14.39
N VAL A 82 0.50 -28.60 14.27
CA VAL A 82 0.66 -27.29 13.64
C VAL A 82 0.24 -27.44 12.17
N PRO A 83 -0.70 -26.63 11.67
CA PRO A 83 -1.13 -26.71 10.29
C PRO A 83 -0.10 -26.08 9.35
N ASP A 84 -0.10 -26.55 8.11
CA ASP A 84 0.76 -26.04 7.05
C ASP A 84 0.19 -24.76 6.42
N GLY A 85 1.08 -23.86 6.01
CA GLY A 85 0.78 -22.62 5.28
C GLY A 85 0.50 -21.44 6.19
N ILE A 86 0.97 -20.25 5.76
CA ILE A 86 0.96 -19.00 6.53
C ILE A 86 -0.39 -18.73 7.20
N ALA A 87 -1.47 -18.81 6.42
CA ALA A 87 -2.79 -18.44 6.91
C ALA A 87 -3.28 -19.36 8.04
N ALA A 88 -3.13 -20.67 7.84
CA ALA A 88 -3.57 -21.66 8.80
C ALA A 88 -2.69 -21.64 10.06
N THR A 89 -1.36 -21.48 9.92
CA THR A 89 -0.46 -21.37 11.07
C THR A 89 -0.72 -20.10 11.88
N ALA A 90 -0.98 -18.96 11.22
CA ALA A 90 -1.30 -17.71 11.90
C ALA A 90 -2.63 -17.80 12.69
N ALA A 91 -3.68 -18.37 12.08
CA ALA A 91 -4.94 -18.64 12.77
C ALA A 91 -4.78 -19.62 13.94
N TRP A 92 -3.88 -20.61 13.79
CA TRP A 92 -3.56 -21.54 14.86
C TRP A 92 -2.89 -20.84 16.03
N LEU A 93 -1.90 -19.99 15.78
CA LEU A 93 -1.18 -19.21 16.80
C LEU A 93 -2.10 -18.22 17.54
N GLN A 94 -3.08 -17.63 16.86
CA GLN A 94 -4.07 -16.74 17.50
C GLN A 94 -4.82 -17.43 18.66
N ARG A 95 -5.03 -18.74 18.59
CA ARG A 95 -5.73 -19.49 19.64
C ARG A 95 -4.90 -19.73 20.90
N TYR A 96 -3.59 -19.48 20.82
CA TYR A 96 -2.62 -19.76 21.89
C TYR A 96 -1.81 -18.51 22.28
N LEU A 97 -2.40 -17.33 22.09
CA LEU A 97 -1.79 -16.06 22.50
C LEU A 97 -1.54 -16.00 24.01
N ASP A 98 -2.40 -16.64 24.80
CA ASP A 98 -2.26 -16.78 26.26
C ASP A 98 -1.02 -17.59 26.64
N VAL A 99 -0.68 -18.61 25.86
CA VAL A 99 0.57 -19.37 26.04
C VAL A 99 1.76 -18.45 25.79
N ALA A 100 1.77 -17.71 24.68
CA ALA A 100 2.86 -16.79 24.38
C ALA A 100 3.02 -15.69 25.45
N ASP A 101 1.91 -15.12 25.95
CA ASP A 101 1.94 -14.07 26.95
C ASP A 101 2.60 -14.50 28.29
N GLY A 102 2.41 -15.76 28.66
CA GLY A 102 3.00 -16.36 29.86
C GLY A 102 4.48 -16.75 29.74
N MET A 103 5.06 -16.71 28.54
CA MET A 103 6.41 -17.23 28.28
C MET A 103 7.49 -16.14 28.20
N PRO A 104 8.73 -16.41 28.63
CA PRO A 104 9.82 -15.44 28.61
C PRO A 104 10.23 -15.00 27.20
N TRP A 105 9.90 -15.80 26.17
CA TRP A 105 10.14 -15.48 24.77
C TRP A 105 8.95 -14.79 24.08
N GLY A 106 7.82 -14.61 24.77
CA GLY A 106 6.57 -14.11 24.17
C GLY A 106 6.69 -12.71 23.56
N GLU A 107 7.42 -11.82 24.22
CA GLU A 107 7.69 -10.47 23.71
C GLU A 107 8.50 -10.51 22.40
N MET A 108 9.52 -11.37 22.33
CA MET A 108 10.32 -11.56 21.13
C MET A 108 9.49 -12.14 19.98
N MET A 109 8.63 -13.13 20.26
CA MET A 109 7.67 -13.63 19.27
C MET A 109 6.79 -12.51 18.72
N ALA A 110 6.26 -11.68 19.61
CA ALA A 110 5.36 -10.60 19.21
C ALA A 110 6.06 -9.61 18.27
N GLU A 111 7.24 -9.14 18.64
CA GLU A 111 8.02 -8.20 17.83
C GLU A 111 8.34 -8.76 16.44
N GLU A 112 8.82 -10.00 16.38
CA GLU A 112 9.18 -10.63 15.11
C GLU A 112 7.96 -10.85 14.22
N VAL A 113 6.85 -11.34 14.76
CA VAL A 113 5.61 -11.58 14.00
C VAL A 113 5.00 -10.26 13.52
N ILE A 114 4.99 -9.22 14.36
CA ILE A 114 4.51 -7.88 13.97
C ILE A 114 5.36 -7.31 12.84
N ALA A 115 6.69 -7.38 12.96
CA ALA A 115 7.60 -6.91 11.91
C ALA A 115 7.36 -7.67 10.59
N GLN A 116 7.22 -9.00 10.66
CA GLN A 116 6.96 -9.83 9.50
C GLN A 116 5.61 -9.51 8.85
N ALA A 117 4.55 -9.35 9.66
CA ALA A 117 3.21 -9.03 9.17
C ALA A 117 3.19 -7.69 8.41
N ARG A 118 3.93 -6.68 8.90
CA ARG A 118 4.07 -5.38 8.20
C ARG A 118 4.77 -5.53 6.85
N MET A 119 5.83 -6.34 6.77
CA MET A 119 6.51 -6.62 5.50
C MET A 119 5.58 -7.33 4.51
N VAL A 120 4.83 -8.33 4.95
CA VAL A 120 3.84 -9.04 4.10
C VAL A 120 2.74 -8.09 3.63
N ALA A 121 2.16 -7.29 4.53
CA ALA A 121 1.11 -6.33 4.18
C ALA A 121 1.61 -5.30 3.14
N SER A 122 2.83 -4.80 3.28
CA SER A 122 3.41 -3.84 2.31
C SER A 122 3.56 -4.39 0.88
N VAL A 123 3.62 -5.72 0.74
CA VAL A 123 3.77 -6.40 -0.55
C VAL A 123 2.41 -6.83 -1.12
N VAL A 124 1.51 -7.31 -0.27
CA VAL A 124 0.18 -7.81 -0.70
C VAL A 124 -0.81 -6.68 -0.91
N GLU A 125 -0.78 -5.66 -0.05
CA GLU A 125 -1.67 -4.50 -0.08
C GLU A 125 -0.84 -3.19 -0.02
N PRO A 126 -0.08 -2.85 -1.08
CA PRO A 126 0.85 -1.71 -1.06
C PRO A 126 0.19 -0.35 -0.82
N ASP A 127 -1.13 -0.23 -1.03
CA ASP A 127 -1.89 1.02 -0.94
C ASP A 127 -2.79 1.12 0.31
N SER A 128 -2.81 0.11 1.20
CA SER A 128 -3.74 0.11 2.35
C SER A 128 -3.34 1.05 3.51
N GLU A 129 -2.12 1.59 3.52
CA GLU A 129 -1.64 2.53 4.56
C GLU A 129 -1.06 3.85 4.02
N SER A 130 -1.37 4.20 2.77
CA SER A 130 -1.10 5.56 2.29
C SER A 130 -2.32 6.44 2.57
N GLU A 131 -2.28 7.25 3.64
CA GLU A 131 -3.13 8.42 3.73
C GLU A 131 -2.86 9.24 2.45
N GLU A 132 -3.79 9.22 1.48
CA GLU A 132 -3.61 9.96 0.23
C GLU A 132 -3.27 11.41 0.62
N PRO A 133 -2.09 11.92 0.25
CA PRO A 133 -1.67 13.23 0.72
C PRO A 133 -2.72 14.24 0.27
N ALA A 134 -3.33 14.98 1.20
CA ALA A 134 -4.37 15.94 0.83
C ALA A 134 -3.84 16.93 -0.23
N PRO A 135 -4.66 17.33 -1.21
CA PRO A 135 -4.22 18.21 -2.28
C PRO A 135 -3.72 19.55 -1.70
N PRO A 136 -2.47 19.96 -1.97
CA PRO A 136 -1.92 21.20 -1.45
C PRO A 136 -2.55 22.42 -2.14
N GLU A 137 -2.82 23.48 -1.38
CA GLU A 137 -3.32 24.74 -1.94
C GLU A 137 -2.33 25.35 -2.95
N TRP A 138 -1.04 25.34 -2.59
CA TRP A 138 0.07 25.87 -3.38
C TRP A 138 1.07 24.77 -3.71
N ALA A 139 1.35 24.58 -4.99
CA ALA A 139 2.17 23.47 -5.49
C ALA A 139 3.21 23.95 -6.49
N THR A 140 4.31 23.20 -6.64
CA THR A 140 5.20 23.41 -7.79
C THR A 140 4.46 23.04 -9.09
N CYS A 141 4.92 23.54 -10.23
CA CYS A 141 4.34 23.18 -11.53
C CYS A 141 4.37 21.66 -11.80
N GLN A 142 5.32 20.93 -11.21
CA GLN A 142 5.43 19.48 -11.33
C GLN A 142 4.38 18.77 -10.48
N VAL A 143 4.22 19.20 -9.23
CA VAL A 143 3.22 18.66 -8.30
C VAL A 143 1.80 18.95 -8.80
N ALA A 144 1.53 20.17 -9.30
CA ALA A 144 0.22 20.48 -9.88
C ALA A 144 -0.11 19.63 -11.13
N ALA A 145 0.89 19.28 -11.95
CA ALA A 145 0.72 18.40 -13.10
C ALA A 145 0.45 16.95 -12.68
N SER A 146 1.07 16.44 -11.61
CA SER A 146 0.76 15.10 -11.09
C SER A 146 -0.65 15.02 -10.51
N TRP A 147 -1.11 16.06 -9.82
CA TRP A 147 -2.48 16.16 -9.32
C TRP A 147 -3.52 16.22 -10.45
N ALA A 148 -3.27 16.99 -11.51
CA ALA A 148 -4.13 16.98 -12.69
C ALA A 148 -4.22 15.58 -13.33
N LYS A 149 -3.09 14.86 -13.38
CA LYS A 149 -3.02 13.49 -13.89
C LYS A 149 -3.84 12.51 -13.03
N GLN A 150 -3.76 12.62 -11.71
CA GLN A 150 -4.58 11.85 -10.77
C GLN A 150 -6.08 12.16 -10.95
N ALA A 151 -6.44 13.41 -11.21
CA ALA A 151 -7.81 13.83 -11.52
C ALA A 151 -8.26 13.47 -12.95
N GLY A 152 -7.49 12.66 -13.69
CA GLY A 152 -7.87 12.13 -15.01
C GLY A 152 -7.52 13.03 -16.19
N VAL A 153 -6.80 14.13 -16.00
CA VAL A 153 -6.40 15.05 -17.08
C VAL A 153 -4.89 15.07 -17.28
N GLN A 154 -4.44 14.79 -18.50
CA GLN A 154 -3.03 14.86 -18.86
C GLN A 154 -2.59 16.32 -19.08
N VAL A 155 -1.90 16.90 -18.10
CA VAL A 155 -1.26 18.22 -18.23
C VAL A 155 0.23 18.11 -17.92
N SER A 156 1.10 18.68 -18.76
CA SER A 156 2.55 18.67 -18.52
C SER A 156 2.99 19.83 -17.64
N ARG A 157 4.08 19.65 -16.89
CA ARG A 157 4.76 20.71 -16.11
C ARG A 157 4.97 21.99 -16.90
N THR A 158 5.40 21.88 -18.16
CA THR A 158 5.65 23.02 -19.05
C THR A 158 4.37 23.78 -19.38
N THR A 159 3.25 23.08 -19.50
CA THR A 159 1.93 23.69 -19.74
C THR A 159 1.47 24.48 -18.52
N VAL A 160 1.60 23.90 -17.32
CA VAL A 160 1.33 24.59 -16.05
C VAL A 160 2.21 25.83 -15.90
N TYR A 161 3.51 25.72 -16.20
CA TYR A 161 4.42 26.86 -16.18
C TYR A 161 4.00 27.97 -17.15
N ARG A 162 3.57 27.63 -18.37
CA ARG A 162 3.04 28.62 -19.33
C ARG A 162 1.76 29.29 -18.84
N TRP A 163 0.90 28.57 -18.12
CA TRP A 163 -0.29 29.17 -17.51
C TRP A 163 0.07 30.15 -16.40
N ALA A 164 1.02 29.80 -15.54
CA ALA A 164 1.55 30.69 -14.52
C ALA A 164 2.12 31.99 -15.13
N GLN A 165 2.99 31.85 -16.14
CA GLN A 165 3.58 33.00 -16.85
C GLN A 165 2.55 33.87 -17.58
N ALA A 166 1.45 33.28 -18.03
CA ALA A 166 0.36 33.99 -18.68
C ALA A 166 -0.69 34.55 -17.70
N GLY A 167 -0.47 34.46 -16.38
CA GLY A 167 -1.42 34.91 -15.36
C GLY A 167 -2.72 34.09 -15.30
N LYS A 168 -2.70 32.86 -15.82
CA LYS A 168 -3.86 31.95 -15.89
C LYS A 168 -3.99 31.02 -14.69
N ALA A 169 -3.01 31.06 -13.79
CA ALA A 169 -3.03 30.43 -12.47
C ALA A 169 -2.33 31.40 -11.51
N ALA A 170 -2.89 31.59 -10.32
CA ALA A 170 -2.25 32.42 -9.30
C ALA A 170 -0.88 31.84 -8.92
N THR A 171 0.09 32.72 -8.70
CA THR A 171 1.47 32.34 -8.35
C THR A 171 1.89 32.99 -7.04
N THR A 172 2.65 32.25 -6.23
CA THR A 172 3.37 32.79 -5.07
C THR A 172 4.82 32.32 -5.05
N LYS A 173 5.65 32.92 -4.21
CA LYS A 173 6.99 32.40 -3.92
C LYS A 173 6.89 31.42 -2.76
N GLY A 174 7.46 30.23 -2.92
CA GLY A 174 7.66 29.30 -1.82
C GLY A 174 8.81 29.73 -0.93
N ASP A 175 8.97 29.03 0.20
CA ASP A 175 9.99 29.32 1.21
C ASP A 175 11.41 29.20 0.66
N ASP A 176 11.63 28.31 -0.31
CA ASP A 176 12.89 28.13 -1.04
C ASP A 176 13.11 29.17 -2.17
N GLY A 177 12.22 30.16 -2.29
CA GLY A 177 12.25 31.17 -3.36
C GLY A 177 11.76 30.67 -4.73
N GLY A 178 11.38 29.40 -4.84
CA GLY A 178 10.79 28.81 -6.05
C GLY A 178 9.36 29.29 -6.31
N MET A 179 8.91 29.25 -7.57
CA MET A 179 7.55 29.63 -7.95
C MET A 179 6.56 28.49 -7.66
N LEU A 180 5.53 28.81 -6.87
CA LEU A 180 4.38 27.95 -6.62
C LEU A 180 3.16 28.46 -7.38
N VAL A 181 2.28 27.55 -7.77
CA VAL A 181 1.01 27.81 -8.45
C VAL A 181 -0.14 27.32 -7.58
N ARG A 182 -1.28 28.01 -7.62
CA ARG A 182 -2.49 27.57 -6.92
C ARG A 182 -3.09 26.35 -7.62
N LEU A 183 -3.28 25.25 -6.89
CA LEU A 183 -3.67 23.97 -7.48
C LEU A 183 -5.08 24.03 -8.10
N ASP A 184 -6.04 24.68 -7.43
CA ASP A 184 -7.42 24.82 -7.92
C ASP A 184 -7.49 25.50 -9.29
N ASP A 185 -6.68 26.53 -9.52
CA ASP A 185 -6.67 27.23 -10.81
C ASP A 185 -6.14 26.31 -11.92
N VAL A 186 -5.15 25.47 -11.61
CA VAL A 186 -4.59 24.48 -12.55
C VAL A 186 -5.61 23.38 -12.85
N LEU A 187 -6.30 22.84 -11.84
CA LEU A 187 -7.32 21.80 -12.00
C LEU A 187 -8.56 22.33 -12.74
N ALA A 188 -9.03 23.53 -12.40
CA ALA A 188 -10.11 24.20 -13.11
C ALA A 188 -9.76 24.43 -14.58
N ARG A 189 -8.52 24.87 -14.86
CA ARG A 189 -8.06 25.11 -16.23
C ARG A 189 -7.86 23.84 -17.03
N ALA A 190 -7.43 22.76 -16.38
CA ALA A 190 -7.31 21.43 -16.96
C ALA A 190 -8.69 20.82 -17.29
N GLY A 191 -9.78 21.33 -16.72
CA GLY A 191 -11.10 20.71 -16.83
C GLY A 191 -11.28 19.51 -15.91
N ALA A 192 -10.43 19.39 -14.88
CA ALA A 192 -10.48 18.33 -13.87
C ALA A 192 -11.55 18.57 -12.80
N MET A 193 -12.08 19.79 -12.70
CA MET A 193 -13.18 20.14 -11.80
C MET A 193 -14.54 19.81 -12.48
N ARG A 194 -15.10 18.62 -12.23
CA ARG A 194 -16.51 18.35 -12.53
C ARG A 194 -17.39 19.10 -11.52
N GLY A 195 -17.89 20.26 -11.92
CA GLY A 195 -19.08 20.88 -11.34
C GLY A 195 -18.86 21.80 -10.13
N ALA A 196 -18.48 23.04 -10.40
CA ALA A 196 -18.97 24.20 -9.64
C ALA A 196 -18.94 25.42 -10.58
N VAL A 197 -20.10 25.74 -11.16
CA VAL A 197 -20.30 26.96 -11.93
C VAL A 197 -20.55 28.14 -10.97
N SER A 198 -19.95 29.27 -11.35
CA SER A 198 -20.34 30.66 -11.10
C SER A 198 -19.89 31.31 -9.78
N PHE A 199 -19.03 32.33 -9.92
CA PHE A 199 -19.29 33.66 -9.37
C PHE A 199 -18.85 34.74 -10.37
N GLY A 200 -19.76 35.67 -10.69
CA GLY A 200 -19.49 36.93 -11.40
C GLY A 200 -18.54 37.84 -10.60
N VAL A 201 -17.91 38.85 -11.19
CA VAL A 201 -18.38 40.23 -11.48
C VAL A 201 -17.16 40.90 -12.18
N GLY A 202 -17.22 41.83 -13.13
CA GLY A 202 -18.29 42.57 -13.79
C GLY A 202 -17.66 43.44 -14.89
N GLN A 203 -18.44 43.75 -15.93
CA GLN A 203 -18.10 44.83 -16.86
C GLN A 203 -18.18 46.18 -16.14
N VAL A 204 -17.20 47.05 -16.35
CA VAL A 204 -17.37 48.49 -16.16
C VAL A 204 -17.34 49.13 -17.55
N LEU A 205 -18.51 49.61 -17.95
CA LEU A 205 -18.74 50.64 -18.95
C LEU A 205 -18.87 51.95 -18.16
N VAL A 206 -17.94 52.89 -18.35
CA VAL A 206 -18.18 54.34 -18.49
C VAL A 206 -17.10 54.88 -19.42
#